data_AF-A0A2W4CEH6-F1
#
_entry.id   AF-A0A2W4CEH6-F1
#
_cell.length_a   1.000
_cell.length_b   1.000
_cell.length_c   1.000
_cell.angle_alpha   90.00
_cell.angle_beta   90.00
_cell.angle_gamma   90.00
#
_symmetry.space_group_name_H-M   'P 1'
#
loop_
_entity.id
_entity.type
_entity.pdbx_description
1 polymer ?
#
loop_
_entity_poly.entity_id
_entity_poly.type
_entity_poly.pdbx_seq_one_letter_code
_entity_poly.pdbx_strand_id
1 'polypeptide(L)'
;MDAEERQRFAALAKAVADRRDQRAFSELFDYFAPRLKSWLLRQRMPAGEAEELVQEVMVVLWHKASLYDPSRSSLSTWIFRIARNRRIDAQRRLRTRVLDDTDPALQPTAEIAADAVMENEGRDIKVRAALAELPQEQQALLRAAFFLGQSHSEIAAATGLPLGTVKSRIRLAFGKLRKSLQSENE
;
A
#
# COMPACT_ATOMS: atom_id res chain seq x y z
N MET A 1 5.69 -5.21 -11.52
CA MET A 1 5.28 -4.17 -12.46
C MET A 1 6.47 -3.70 -13.28
N ASP A 2 6.26 -3.78 -14.58
CA ASP A 2 7.01 -3.33 -15.74
C ASP A 2 7.54 -1.88 -15.84
N ALA A 3 8.56 -1.56 -16.66
CA ALA A 3 8.95 -0.16 -16.93
C ALA A 3 7.98 0.42 -17.94
N GLU A 4 7.65 -0.38 -18.95
CA GLU A 4 6.60 -0.10 -19.91
C GLU A 4 5.25 -0.02 -19.20
N GLU A 5 4.97 -0.97 -18.31
CA GLU A 5 3.74 -0.95 -17.51
C GLU A 5 3.64 0.30 -16.61
N ARG A 6 4.75 0.71 -15.98
CA ARG A 6 4.82 1.96 -15.21
C ARG A 6 4.52 3.19 -16.07
N GLN A 7 5.09 3.24 -17.27
CA GLN A 7 4.90 4.35 -18.20
C GLN A 7 3.47 4.38 -18.74
N ARG A 8 2.90 3.20 -19.05
CA ARG A 8 1.51 3.01 -19.46
C ARG A 8 0.55 3.55 -18.40
N PHE A 9 0.70 3.14 -17.14
CA PHE A 9 -0.14 3.66 -16.07
C PHE A 9 0.01 5.16 -15.83
N ALA A 10 1.23 5.69 -15.95
CA ALA A 10 1.43 7.14 -15.87
C ALA A 10 0.70 7.89 -17.00
N ALA A 11 0.73 7.36 -18.23
CA ALA A 11 0.01 7.93 -19.36
C ALA A 11 -1.52 7.87 -19.17
N LEU A 12 -2.04 6.74 -18.67
CA LEU A 12 -3.47 6.59 -18.34
C LEU A 12 -3.89 7.59 -17.26
N ALA A 13 -3.10 7.74 -16.18
CA ALA A 13 -3.38 8.72 -15.14
C ALA A 13 -3.36 10.15 -15.67
N LYS A 14 -2.45 10.47 -16.60
CA LYS A 14 -2.42 11.77 -17.29
C LYS A 14 -3.68 11.99 -18.14
N ALA A 15 -4.16 10.98 -18.87
CA ALA A 15 -5.40 11.07 -19.63
C ALA A 15 -6.62 11.34 -18.72
N VAL A 16 -6.69 10.68 -17.56
CA VAL A 16 -7.71 10.95 -16.53
C VAL A 16 -7.60 12.39 -16.01
N ALA A 17 -6.39 12.86 -15.73
CA ALA A 17 -6.15 14.21 -15.21
C ALA A 17 -6.53 15.31 -16.22
N ASP A 18 -6.09 15.18 -17.47
CA ASP A 18 -6.20 16.23 -18.48
C ASP A 18 -7.56 16.24 -19.17
N ARG A 19 -8.16 15.06 -19.37
CA ARG A 19 -9.33 14.88 -20.25
C ARG A 19 -10.52 14.19 -19.61
N ARG A 20 -10.45 13.80 -18.34
CA ARG A 20 -11.46 12.94 -17.69
C ARG A 20 -11.76 11.70 -18.55
N ASP A 21 -10.71 11.08 -19.07
CA ASP A 21 -10.83 9.92 -19.95
C ASP A 21 -11.39 8.71 -19.17
N GLN A 22 -12.63 8.34 -19.48
CA GLN A 22 -13.33 7.23 -18.83
C GLN A 22 -12.73 5.87 -19.16
N ARG A 23 -12.17 5.69 -20.37
CA ARG A 23 -11.54 4.42 -20.76
C ARG A 23 -10.25 4.23 -19.99
N ALA A 24 -9.44 5.29 -19.92
CA ALA A 24 -8.22 5.26 -19.13
C ALA A 24 -8.50 5.01 -17.65
N PHE A 25 -9.57 5.61 -17.11
CA PHE A 25 -10.00 5.32 -15.75
C PHE A 25 -10.46 3.87 -15.56
N SER A 26 -11.25 3.32 -16.48
CA SER A 26 -11.71 1.92 -16.43
C SER A 26 -10.52 0.96 -16.39
N GLU A 27 -9.53 1.14 -17.25
CA GLU A 27 -8.32 0.29 -17.25
C GLU A 27 -7.55 0.36 -15.92
N LEU A 28 -7.44 1.55 -15.34
CA LEU A 28 -6.82 1.72 -14.02
C LEU A 28 -7.69 1.08 -12.93
N PHE A 29 -9.01 1.21 -13.00
CA PHE A 29 -9.94 0.62 -12.07
C PHE A 29 -9.83 -0.91 -12.08
N ASP A 30 -9.95 -1.53 -13.25
CA ASP A 30 -9.90 -2.99 -13.44
C ASP A 30 -8.58 -3.57 -12.92
N TYR A 31 -7.48 -2.83 -13.07
CA TYR A 31 -6.19 -3.23 -12.54
C TYR A 31 -6.04 -3.03 -11.02
N PHE A 32 -6.36 -1.84 -10.51
CA PHE A 32 -6.04 -1.45 -9.13
C PHE A 32 -7.11 -1.84 -8.11
N ALA A 33 -8.39 -1.79 -8.45
CA ALA A 33 -9.50 -2.08 -7.54
C ALA A 33 -9.42 -3.47 -6.90
N PRO A 34 -9.26 -4.58 -7.65
CA PRO A 34 -9.16 -5.91 -7.05
C PRO A 34 -7.89 -6.05 -6.19
N ARG A 35 -6.76 -5.47 -6.63
CA ARG A 35 -5.49 -5.51 -5.89
C ARG A 35 -5.56 -4.74 -4.58
N LEU A 36 -6.24 -3.59 -4.57
CA LEU A 36 -6.50 -2.82 -3.35
C LEU A 36 -7.43 -3.59 -2.41
N LYS A 37 -8.53 -4.16 -2.91
CA LYS A 37 -9.46 -4.96 -2.12
C LYS A 37 -8.73 -6.13 -1.45
N SER A 38 -7.98 -6.92 -2.21
CA SER A 38 -7.18 -8.03 -1.66
C SER A 38 -6.13 -7.55 -0.66
N TRP A 39 -5.49 -6.40 -0.90
CA TRP A 39 -4.57 -5.81 0.07
C TRP A 39 -5.29 -5.46 1.37
N LEU A 40 -6.43 -4.76 1.33
CA LEU A 40 -7.21 -4.38 2.51
C LEU A 40 -7.72 -5.59 3.31
N LEU A 41 -8.22 -6.63 2.64
CA LEU A 41 -8.68 -7.86 3.27
C LEU A 41 -7.55 -8.56 4.06
N ARG A 42 -6.32 -8.59 3.50
CA ARG A 42 -5.15 -9.12 4.22
C ARG A 42 -4.80 -8.33 5.49
N GLN A 43 -5.28 -7.08 5.59
CA GLN A 43 -5.12 -6.23 6.76
C GLN A 43 -6.24 -6.41 7.78
N ARG A 44 -7.07 -7.46 7.63
CA ARG A 44 -8.22 -7.75 8.49
C ARG A 44 -9.30 -6.65 8.47
N MET A 45 -9.40 -5.90 7.36
CA MET A 45 -10.52 -5.00 7.15
C MET A 45 -11.76 -5.80 6.74
N PRO A 46 -12.95 -5.52 7.31
CA PRO A 46 -14.20 -6.14 6.87
C PRO A 46 -14.45 -5.92 5.38
N ALA A 47 -15.09 -6.88 4.70
CA ALA A 47 -15.24 -6.85 3.25
C ALA A 47 -16.01 -5.61 2.74
N GLY A 48 -17.08 -5.21 3.42
CA GLY A 48 -17.84 -4.00 3.08
C GLY A 48 -16.99 -2.72 3.20
N GLU A 49 -16.29 -2.55 4.31
CA GLU A 49 -15.38 -1.41 4.51
C GLU A 49 -14.23 -1.39 3.48
N ALA A 50 -13.73 -2.57 3.08
CA ALA A 50 -12.69 -2.68 2.07
C ALA A 50 -13.21 -2.20 0.69
N GLU A 51 -14.44 -2.55 0.32
CA GLU A 51 -15.07 -2.08 -0.92
C GLU A 51 -15.30 -0.58 -0.91
N GLU A 52 -15.82 -0.02 0.19
CA GLU A 52 -16.00 1.41 0.35
C GLU A 52 -14.67 2.17 0.22
N LEU A 53 -13.61 1.70 0.88
CA LEU A 53 -12.30 2.34 0.79
C LEU A 53 -11.71 2.24 -0.63
N VAL A 54 -11.89 1.12 -1.33
CA VAL A 54 -11.50 1.00 -2.74
C VAL A 54 -12.23 2.05 -3.58
N GLN A 55 -13.54 2.19 -3.42
CA GLN A 55 -14.32 3.20 -4.13
C GLN A 55 -13.81 4.61 -3.82
N GLU A 56 -13.54 4.94 -2.56
CA GLU A 56 -12.96 6.23 -2.18
C GLU A 56 -11.61 6.51 -2.87
N VAL A 57 -10.72 5.52 -2.92
CA VAL A 57 -9.41 5.66 -3.57
C VAL A 57 -9.58 5.87 -5.06
N MET A 58 -10.50 5.15 -5.70
CA MET A 58 -10.81 5.30 -7.12
C MET A 58 -11.45 6.66 -7.42
N VAL A 59 -12.31 7.17 -6.55
CA VAL A 59 -12.86 8.54 -6.63
C VAL A 59 -11.75 9.59 -6.53
N VAL A 60 -10.75 9.37 -5.67
CA VAL A 60 -9.57 10.25 -5.59
C VAL A 60 -8.75 10.19 -6.88
N LEU A 61 -8.53 9.00 -7.45
CA LEU A 61 -7.87 8.85 -8.74
C LEU A 61 -8.63 9.62 -9.82
N TRP A 62 -9.95 9.46 -9.91
CA TRP A 62 -10.77 10.17 -10.92
C TRP A 62 -10.66 11.68 -10.80
N HIS A 63 -10.85 12.24 -9.60
CA HIS A 63 -10.94 13.70 -9.43
C HIS A 63 -9.58 14.39 -9.29
N LYS A 64 -8.59 13.69 -8.69
CA LYS A 64 -7.32 14.26 -8.24
C LYS A 64 -6.11 13.59 -8.90
N ALA A 65 -6.27 12.95 -10.06
CA ALA A 65 -5.15 12.44 -10.85
C ALA A 65 -4.10 13.52 -11.17
N SER A 66 -4.47 14.80 -11.26
CA SER A 66 -3.52 15.90 -11.48
C SER A 66 -2.52 16.11 -10.32
N LEU A 67 -2.78 15.55 -9.13
CA LEU A 67 -1.85 15.56 -8.00
C LEU A 67 -0.82 14.41 -8.05
N TYR A 68 -0.96 13.49 -9.01
CA TYR A 68 0.03 12.46 -9.26
C TYR A 68 1.21 13.05 -10.04
N ASP A 69 2.42 12.79 -9.56
CA ASP A 69 3.67 13.21 -10.19
C ASP A 69 4.52 11.96 -10.49
N PRO A 70 4.67 11.57 -11.77
CA PRO A 70 5.43 10.39 -12.16
C PRO A 70 6.93 10.50 -11.88
N SER A 71 7.47 11.72 -11.67
CA SER A 71 8.87 11.90 -11.26
C SER A 71 9.12 11.53 -9.80
N ARG A 72 8.08 11.58 -8.95
CA ARG A 72 8.19 11.31 -7.51
C ARG A 72 7.91 9.86 -7.17
N SER A 73 7.01 9.20 -7.89
CA SER A 73 6.66 7.80 -7.63
C SER A 73 5.93 7.13 -8.81
N SER A 74 5.88 5.81 -8.80
CA SER A 74 4.93 5.07 -9.66
C SER A 74 3.47 5.37 -9.27
N LEU A 75 2.54 5.20 -10.20
CA LEU A 75 1.11 5.36 -9.92
C LEU A 75 0.63 4.40 -8.83
N SER A 76 1.08 3.14 -8.87
CA SER A 76 0.81 2.14 -7.83
C SER A 76 1.19 2.66 -6.45
N THR A 77 2.41 3.19 -6.29
CA THR A 77 2.86 3.76 -5.01
C THR A 77 1.95 4.90 -4.53
N TRP A 78 1.51 5.77 -5.44
CA TRP A 78 0.61 6.88 -5.12
C TRP A 78 -0.77 6.40 -4.68
N ILE A 79 -1.37 5.45 -5.40
CA ILE A 79 -2.68 4.85 -5.09
C ILE A 79 -2.65 4.14 -3.74
N PHE A 80 -1.65 3.29 -3.49
CA PHE A 80 -1.52 2.56 -2.22
C PHE A 80 -1.21 3.50 -1.05
N ARG A 81 -0.55 4.64 -1.28
CA ARG A 81 -0.36 5.69 -0.26
C ARG A 81 -1.69 6.32 0.14
N ILE A 82 -2.56 6.62 -0.82
CA ILE A 82 -3.91 7.14 -0.54
C ILE A 82 -4.70 6.12 0.29
N ALA A 83 -4.72 4.85 -0.16
CA ALA A 83 -5.42 3.77 0.52
C ALA A 83 -4.95 3.59 1.97
N ARG A 84 -3.62 3.60 2.19
CA ARG A 84 -3.03 3.52 3.53
C ARG A 84 -3.45 4.68 4.42
N ASN A 85 -3.40 5.91 3.92
CA ASN A 85 -3.78 7.09 4.71
C ASN A 85 -5.26 7.00 5.13
N ARG A 86 -6.16 6.63 4.20
CA ARG A 86 -7.58 6.45 4.50
C ARG A 86 -7.84 5.34 5.50
N ARG A 87 -7.12 4.22 5.40
CA ARG A 87 -7.22 3.12 6.36
C ARG A 87 -6.84 3.58 7.77
N ILE A 88 -5.72 4.30 7.90
CA ILE A 88 -5.26 4.84 9.18
C ILE A 88 -6.30 5.81 9.76
N ASP A 89 -6.89 6.66 8.92
CA ASP A 89 -7.94 7.59 9.35
C ASP A 89 -9.21 6.86 9.83
N ALA A 90 -9.63 5.81 9.11
CA ALA A 90 -10.75 4.95 9.53
C ALA A 90 -10.47 4.26 10.89
N GLN A 91 -9.27 3.70 11.06
CA GLN A 91 -8.85 3.06 12.32
C GLN A 91 -8.79 4.06 13.49
N ARG A 92 -8.36 5.31 13.23
CA ARG A 92 -8.38 6.37 14.26
C ARG A 92 -9.79 6.71 14.69
N ARG A 93 -10.74 6.84 13.76
CA ARG A 93 -12.15 7.09 14.07
C ARG A 93 -12.76 5.96 14.89
N LEU A 94 -12.43 4.71 14.56
CA LEU A 94 -12.87 3.55 15.33
C LEU A 94 -12.31 3.57 16.75
N ARG A 95 -11.01 3.86 16.93
CA ARG A 95 -10.41 3.98 18.27
C ARG A 95 -11.00 5.13 19.08
N THR A 96 -11.36 6.25 18.46
CA THR A 96 -12.05 7.34 19.16
C THR A 96 -13.47 6.92 19.57
N ARG A 97 -14.20 6.16 18.75
CA ARG A 97 -15.52 5.61 19.12
C ARG A 97 -15.45 4.55 20.22
N VAL A 98 -14.45 3.67 20.19
CA VAL A 98 -14.24 2.62 21.21
C VAL A 98 -13.81 3.20 22.58
N LEU A 99 -13.23 4.40 22.62
CA LEU A 99 -12.94 5.09 23.88
C LEU A 99 -14.19 5.71 24.53
N ASP A 100 -15.30 5.78 23.80
CA ASP A 100 -16.57 6.38 24.23
C ASP A 100 -17.66 5.32 24.51
N ASP A 101 -17.43 4.06 24.13
CA ASP A 101 -18.46 3.00 24.18
C ASP A 101 -17.87 1.66 24.64
N THR A 102 -18.17 1.28 25.88
CA THR A 102 -17.99 -0.09 26.40
C THR A 102 -19.20 -0.93 26.04
N ASP A 103 -19.14 -1.71 24.96
CA ASP A 103 -20.09 -2.82 24.76
C ASP A 103 -19.45 -3.96 23.92
N PRO A 104 -19.57 -5.25 24.31
CA PRO A 104 -18.82 -6.35 23.71
C PRO A 104 -19.70 -7.18 22.77
N ALA A 105 -19.54 -7.00 21.45
CA ALA A 105 -19.99 -8.02 20.51
C ALA A 105 -19.30 -7.87 19.16
N LEU A 106 -18.67 -8.95 18.71
CA LEU A 106 -18.76 -9.56 17.37
C LEU A 106 -17.44 -10.26 16.99
N GLN A 107 -17.38 -11.56 17.28
CA GLN A 107 -16.67 -12.52 16.42
C GLN A 107 -17.66 -12.97 15.33
N PRO A 108 -17.21 -13.27 14.10
CA PRO A 108 -16.72 -14.63 13.83
C PRO A 108 -15.47 -14.73 12.93
N THR A 109 -14.77 -15.84 13.09
CA THR A 109 -13.67 -16.38 12.28
C THR A 109 -14.14 -17.24 11.10
N ALA A 110 -13.19 -17.44 10.15
CA ALA A 110 -13.10 -18.43 9.05
C ALA A 110 -13.68 -18.00 7.70
N GLU A 111 -13.08 -18.28 6.54
CA GLU A 111 -11.78 -18.80 6.10
C GLU A 111 -11.71 -18.42 4.61
N ILE A 112 -10.58 -17.95 4.07
CA ILE A 112 -10.45 -17.79 2.61
C ILE A 112 -9.17 -18.45 2.15
N ALA A 113 -9.36 -19.53 1.39
CA ALA A 113 -8.36 -20.28 0.67
C ALA A 113 -7.44 -19.35 -0.13
N ALA A 114 -6.15 -19.51 0.09
CA ALA A 114 -5.12 -18.97 -0.76
C ALA A 114 -5.13 -19.75 -2.07
N ASP A 115 -5.40 -19.08 -3.20
CA ASP A 115 -4.74 -19.37 -4.47
C ASP A 115 -5.08 -18.32 -5.53
N ALA A 116 -4.02 -17.64 -6.00
CA ALA A 116 -3.80 -17.17 -7.37
C ALA A 116 -2.55 -16.27 -7.36
N VAL A 117 -1.39 -16.93 -7.44
CA VAL A 117 -0.11 -16.35 -7.86
C VAL A 117 -0.05 -16.39 -9.38
N MET A 118 0.46 -15.33 -10.01
CA MET A 118 1.36 -15.33 -11.17
C MET A 118 1.11 -14.05 -11.98
N GLU A 119 2.04 -13.09 -11.85
CA GLU A 119 2.54 -12.24 -12.96
C GLU A 119 3.48 -11.15 -12.40
N ASN A 120 4.72 -11.50 -11.98
CA ASN A 120 5.74 -10.46 -11.71
C ASN A 120 7.20 -10.95 -11.53
N GLU A 121 7.65 -12.00 -12.22
CA GLU A 121 8.89 -12.69 -11.82
C GLU A 121 10.16 -11.83 -11.87
N GLY A 122 10.39 -11.02 -12.91
CA GLY A 122 11.68 -10.32 -13.08
C GLY A 122 11.98 -9.18 -12.07
N ARG A 123 10.96 -8.44 -11.62
CA ARG A 123 11.13 -7.35 -10.63
C ARG A 123 10.85 -7.75 -9.21
N ASP A 124 10.00 -8.75 -9.01
CA ASP A 124 9.91 -9.38 -7.70
C ASP A 124 11.24 -10.00 -7.32
N ILE A 125 12.00 -10.60 -8.25
CA ILE A 125 13.33 -11.14 -7.93
C ILE A 125 14.29 -10.06 -7.43
N LYS A 126 14.43 -8.93 -8.13
CA LYS A 126 15.36 -7.85 -7.72
C LYS A 126 14.99 -7.20 -6.40
N VAL A 127 13.69 -6.90 -6.21
CA VAL A 127 13.21 -6.33 -4.94
C VAL A 127 13.31 -7.36 -3.81
N ARG A 128 13.03 -8.64 -4.07
CA ARG A 128 13.19 -9.72 -3.09
C ARG A 128 14.66 -9.93 -2.71
N ALA A 129 15.58 -9.85 -3.68
CA ALA A 129 17.02 -9.93 -3.44
C ALA A 129 17.51 -8.75 -2.57
N ALA A 130 17.18 -7.52 -2.96
CA ALA A 130 17.54 -6.33 -2.17
C ALA A 130 16.89 -6.32 -0.77
N LEU A 131 15.67 -6.87 -0.64
CA LEU A 131 15.02 -7.07 0.67
C LEU A 131 15.75 -8.13 1.49
N ALA A 132 16.25 -9.21 0.89
CA ALA A 132 16.99 -10.27 1.56
C ALA A 132 18.34 -9.79 2.13
N GLU A 133 18.96 -8.78 1.53
CA GLU A 133 20.20 -8.15 2.02
C GLU A 133 20.01 -7.26 3.26
N LEU A 134 18.77 -6.89 3.59
CA LEU A 134 18.50 -6.13 4.80
C LEU A 134 18.63 -7.00 6.04
N PRO A 135 19.09 -6.44 7.18
CA PRO A 135 18.98 -7.12 8.47
C PRO A 135 17.54 -7.57 8.73
N GLN A 136 17.36 -8.76 9.31
CA GLN A 136 16.02 -9.35 9.54
C GLN A 136 15.09 -8.42 10.32
N GLU A 137 15.63 -7.67 11.29
CA GLU A 137 14.87 -6.66 12.03
C GLU A 137 14.33 -5.53 11.14
N GLN A 138 15.10 -5.09 10.15
CA GLN A 138 14.68 -4.07 9.18
C GLN A 138 13.65 -4.63 8.20
N GLN A 139 13.81 -5.89 7.76
CA GLN A 139 12.82 -6.58 6.94
C GLN A 139 11.48 -6.71 7.67
N ALA A 140 11.50 -7.10 8.96
CA ALA A 140 10.31 -7.23 9.79
C ALA A 140 9.58 -5.89 9.95
N LEU A 141 10.32 -4.79 10.17
CA LEU A 141 9.75 -3.45 10.27
C LEU A 141 9.17 -2.95 8.94
N LEU A 142 9.83 -3.21 7.82
CA LEU A 142 9.28 -2.91 6.49
C LEU A 142 8.03 -3.76 6.22
N ARG A 143 8.03 -5.02 6.61
CA ARG A 143 6.86 -5.89 6.47
C ARG A 143 5.69 -5.40 7.30
N ALA A 144 5.94 -5.02 8.53
CA ALA A 144 4.95 -4.42 9.40
C ALA A 144 4.38 -3.12 8.80
N ALA A 145 5.23 -2.22 8.30
CA ALA A 145 4.81 -0.93 7.78
C ALA A 145 4.07 -1.01 6.43
N PHE A 146 4.50 -1.90 5.53
CA PHE A 146 4.03 -1.93 4.14
C PHE A 146 3.13 -3.12 3.83
N PHE A 147 3.44 -4.30 4.36
CA PHE A 147 2.61 -5.49 4.15
C PHE A 147 1.48 -5.58 5.18
N LEU A 148 1.73 -5.32 6.46
CA LEU A 148 0.70 -5.28 7.52
C LEU A 148 0.06 -3.88 7.69
N GLY A 149 0.63 -2.88 7.01
CA GLY A 149 0.13 -1.51 6.95
C GLY A 149 0.15 -0.76 8.28
N GLN A 150 0.85 -1.29 9.28
CA GLN A 150 0.95 -0.71 10.61
C GLN A 150 1.60 0.69 10.53
N SER A 151 1.09 1.61 11.31
CA SER A 151 1.73 2.89 11.58
C SER A 151 3.02 2.69 12.38
N HIS A 152 3.96 3.62 12.30
CA HIS A 152 5.21 3.52 13.08
C HIS A 152 4.95 3.41 14.60
N SER A 153 3.86 3.99 15.09
CA SER A 153 3.39 3.86 16.48
C SER A 153 2.86 2.48 16.81
N GLU A 154 2.11 1.84 15.90
CA GLU A 154 1.63 0.46 16.10
C GLU A 154 2.77 -0.54 16.03
N ILE A 155 3.75 -0.31 15.16
CA ILE A 155 4.98 -1.12 15.10
C ILE A 155 5.77 -0.96 16.40
N ALA A 156 5.92 0.27 16.91
CA ALA A 156 6.58 0.53 18.19
C ALA A 156 5.88 -0.20 19.34
N ALA A 157 4.55 -0.14 19.40
CA ALA A 157 3.76 -0.85 20.40
C ALA A 157 3.89 -2.39 20.27
N ALA A 158 3.85 -2.92 19.05
CA ALA A 158 3.92 -4.37 18.80
C ALA A 158 5.31 -4.97 19.02
N THR A 159 6.37 -4.17 18.84
CA THR A 159 7.77 -4.63 18.95
C THR A 159 8.44 -4.24 20.26
N GLY A 160 7.81 -3.37 21.07
CA GLY A 160 8.42 -2.76 22.25
C GLY A 160 9.54 -1.76 21.94
N LEU A 161 9.80 -1.46 20.66
CA LEU A 161 10.85 -0.53 20.25
C LEU A 161 10.38 0.92 20.40
N PRO A 162 11.26 1.86 20.78
CA PRO A 162 10.93 3.29 20.76
C PRO A 162 10.52 3.76 19.35
N LEU A 163 9.54 4.66 19.27
CA LEU A 163 9.05 5.21 17.99
C LEU A 163 10.16 5.83 17.13
N GLY A 164 11.13 6.48 17.77
CA GLY A 164 12.32 7.02 17.09
C GLY A 164 13.17 5.93 16.44
N THR A 165 13.34 4.80 17.12
CA THR A 165 14.08 3.63 16.63
C THR A 165 13.37 3.00 15.43
N VAL A 166 12.05 2.84 15.49
CA VAL A 166 11.23 2.34 14.38
C VAL A 166 11.40 3.24 13.14
N LYS A 167 11.22 4.56 13.30
CA LYS A 167 11.39 5.53 12.20
C LYS A 167 12.80 5.51 11.61
N SER A 168 13.83 5.49 12.47
CA SER A 168 15.23 5.50 12.04
C SER A 168 15.58 4.22 11.27
N ARG A 169 15.18 3.05 11.77
CA ARG A 169 15.44 1.75 11.13
C ARG A 169 14.73 1.62 9.79
N ILE A 170 13.47 2.06 9.67
CA ILE A 170 12.76 2.09 8.40
C ILE A 170 13.45 3.03 7.40
N ARG A 171 13.87 4.22 7.85
CA ARG A 171 14.61 5.17 7.00
C ARG A 171 15.94 4.58 6.49
N LEU A 172 16.71 3.93 7.36
CA LEU A 172 17.97 3.28 7.00
C LEU A 172 17.74 2.12 6.02
N ALA A 173 16.70 1.32 6.22
CA ALA A 173 16.32 0.25 5.33
C ALA A 173 16.01 0.78 3.91
N PHE A 174 15.24 1.87 3.80
CA PHE A 174 14.99 2.54 2.51
C PHE A 174 16.25 3.10 1.86
N GLY A 175 17.17 3.66 2.66
CA GLY A 175 18.46 4.14 2.15
C GLY A 175 19.29 3.01 1.53
N LYS A 176 19.31 1.83 2.17
CA LYS A 176 19.99 0.64 1.63
C LYS A 176 19.32 0.09 0.39
N LEU A 177 18.00 -0.07 0.41
CA LEU A 177 17.23 -0.52 -0.76
C LEU A 177 17.43 0.40 -1.95
N ARG A 178 17.41 1.73 -1.74
CA ARG A 178 17.65 2.69 -2.82
C ARG A 178 19.05 2.55 -3.42
N LYS A 179 20.07 2.35 -2.60
CA LYS A 179 21.46 2.17 -3.07
C LYS A 179 21.59 0.87 -3.87
N SER A 180 21.17 -0.26 -3.30
CA SER A 180 21.22 -1.59 -3.94
C SER A 180 20.49 -1.61 -5.28
N LEU A 181 19.33 -0.94 -5.37
CA LEU A 181 18.56 -0.84 -6.62
C LEU A 181 19.08 0.24 -7.60
N GLN A 182 20.03 1.09 -7.21
CA GLN A 182 20.64 2.12 -8.07
C GLN A 182 22.02 1.69 -8.59
N SER A 183 22.80 0.96 -7.79
CA SER A 183 24.16 0.52 -8.13
C SER A 183 24.25 -0.55 -9.23
N GLU A 184 23.12 -1.11 -9.67
CA GLU A 184 23.06 -2.09 -10.76
C GLU A 184 22.48 -1.52 -12.07
N ASN A 185 22.28 -0.20 -12.13
CA ASN A 185 21.77 0.51 -13.32
C ASN A 185 22.87 1.28 -14.08
N GLU A 186 24.13 1.14 -13.66
CA GLU A 186 25.37 1.52 -14.36
C GLU A 186 26.04 0.26 -14.91
#